data_AF-A0AAN7JHP1-F1
#
_entry.id   AF-A0AAN7JHP1-F1
#
_cell.length_a   1.000
_cell.length_b   1.000
_cell.length_c   1.000
_cell.angle_alpha   90.00
_cell.angle_beta   90.00
_cell.angle_gamma   90.00
#
_symmetry.space_group_name_H-M   'P 1'
#
loop_
_entity.id
_entity.type
_entity.pdbx_description
1 polymer ?
#
loop_
_entity_poly.entity_id
_entity_poly.type
_entity_poly.pdbx_seq_one_letter_code
_entity_poly.pdbx_strand_id
1 'polypeptide(L)'
;MPTQAAHINHVTPRCSCLLKQTFVHPVPCQSSPISLSGSQIARIQSLPENQEMSLQEFEEYAEKSKTLPDSTTNENKLILYGLYKQATVGPVNTSRPGMFNMKDRAKWDAWKAVEGKSKEEAMNDYITKVNQLLEEAAAA
;
A
#
# COMPACT_ATOMS: atom_id res chain seq x y z
N MET A 1 23.41 34.32 -58.40
CA MET A 1 24.23 34.13 -57.20
C MET A 1 23.65 32.98 -56.39
N PRO A 2 24.24 31.78 -56.41
CA PRO A 2 23.84 30.61 -55.64
C PRO A 2 24.68 30.47 -54.35
N THR A 3 24.46 29.34 -53.63
CA THR A 3 25.26 28.70 -52.56
C THR A 3 24.61 28.88 -51.17
N GLN A 4 24.22 27.83 -50.43
CA GLN A 4 24.95 26.59 -50.13
C GLN A 4 23.98 25.47 -49.65
N ALA A 5 24.07 24.26 -50.21
CA ALA A 5 24.46 22.97 -49.59
C ALA A 5 23.58 22.47 -48.41
N ALA A 6 22.77 21.40 -48.53
CA ALA A 6 23.11 19.97 -48.65
C ALA A 6 23.65 19.31 -47.36
N HIS A 7 22.80 18.52 -46.68
CA HIS A 7 23.20 17.32 -45.93
C HIS A 7 22.08 16.28 -45.84
N ILE A 8 22.13 15.36 -46.80
CA ILE A 8 21.87 13.91 -46.78
C ILE A 8 21.58 13.24 -45.42
N ASN A 9 20.56 12.34 -45.38
CA ASN A 9 20.65 11.01 -44.75
C ASN A 9 19.55 10.04 -45.28
N HIS A 10 19.99 9.14 -46.18
CA HIS A 10 19.67 7.71 -46.34
C HIS A 10 18.24 7.14 -46.11
N VAL A 11 17.48 7.03 -47.20
CA VAL A 11 17.10 5.80 -47.95
C VAL A 11 16.91 4.45 -47.21
N THR A 12 15.62 4.11 -46.96
CA THR A 12 14.87 2.84 -47.28
C THR A 12 15.19 1.51 -46.53
N PRO A 13 14.43 0.41 -46.74
CA PRO A 13 12.96 0.24 -46.72
C PRO A 13 12.50 -0.95 -45.87
N ARG A 14 11.18 -1.02 -45.73
CA ARG A 14 10.36 -2.01 -45.03
C ARG A 14 10.12 -3.25 -45.91
N CYS A 15 10.49 -4.43 -45.40
CA CYS A 15 10.17 -5.80 -45.87
C CYS A 15 10.09 -6.65 -44.58
N SER A 16 9.24 -7.65 -44.36
CA SER A 16 8.30 -8.40 -45.18
C SER A 16 7.52 -9.36 -44.27
N CYS A 17 6.37 -9.84 -44.78
CA CYS A 17 5.79 -11.17 -44.57
C CYS A 17 5.18 -11.55 -43.21
N LEU A 18 3.83 -11.55 -43.20
CA LEU A 18 3.02 -12.63 -42.63
C LEU A 18 3.58 -14.01 -43.02
N LEU A 19 3.61 -14.95 -42.09
CA LEU A 19 2.97 -16.27 -42.23
C LEU A 19 3.12 -17.12 -40.95
N LYS A 20 1.99 -17.64 -40.47
CA LYS A 20 1.75 -18.99 -39.91
C LYS A 20 2.70 -19.50 -38.80
N GLN A 21 2.13 -19.96 -37.69
CA GLN A 21 1.83 -21.38 -37.47
C GLN A 21 1.64 -21.66 -35.98
N THR A 22 0.50 -22.24 -35.64
CA THR A 22 0.23 -22.90 -34.36
C THR A 22 1.27 -23.98 -34.09
N PHE A 23 1.94 -23.93 -32.95
CA PHE A 23 2.58 -25.12 -32.40
C PHE A 23 2.51 -25.10 -30.87
N VAL A 24 1.71 -26.02 -30.37
CA VAL A 24 1.65 -26.48 -28.98
C VAL A 24 3.01 -27.07 -28.64
N HIS A 25 3.79 -26.42 -27.76
CA HIS A 25 4.97 -27.06 -27.20
C HIS A 25 4.74 -27.46 -25.73
N PRO A 26 5.15 -28.69 -25.37
CA PRO A 26 4.89 -29.33 -24.09
C PRO A 26 5.83 -28.77 -23.01
N VAL A 27 5.36 -28.85 -21.76
CA VAL A 27 6.18 -28.69 -20.56
C VAL A 27 7.35 -29.69 -20.55
N PRO A 28 8.56 -29.24 -20.20
CA PRO A 28 9.48 -30.06 -19.44
C PRO A 28 9.84 -29.36 -18.13
N CYS A 29 9.45 -30.01 -17.04
CA CYS A 29 10.02 -29.84 -15.71
C CYS A 29 11.54 -30.06 -15.82
N GLN A 30 12.36 -29.04 -15.55
CA GLN A 30 13.76 -29.23 -15.21
C GLN A 30 14.19 -28.25 -14.13
N SER A 31 14.25 -28.79 -12.92
CA SER A 31 15.10 -28.34 -11.84
C SER A 31 16.52 -28.11 -12.32
N SER A 32 17.11 -26.97 -11.98
CA SER A 32 18.56 -26.80 -11.99
C SER A 32 19.02 -26.07 -10.72
N PRO A 33 20.01 -26.61 -10.00
CA PRO A 33 20.44 -26.13 -8.70
C PRO A 33 21.42 -24.95 -8.85
N ILE A 34 21.15 -23.84 -8.17
CA ILE A 34 22.11 -22.73 -8.07
C ILE A 34 23.12 -23.08 -6.99
N SER A 35 24.31 -23.47 -7.45
CA SER A 35 25.54 -23.60 -6.67
C SER A 35 25.93 -22.25 -6.06
N LEU A 36 25.89 -22.12 -4.75
CA LEU A 36 26.45 -20.97 -4.02
C LEU A 36 27.74 -21.41 -3.31
N SER A 37 28.88 -21.16 -3.95
CA SER A 37 30.18 -21.14 -3.28
C SER A 37 30.39 -19.75 -2.66
N GLY A 38 30.78 -19.72 -1.39
CA GLY A 38 30.85 -18.51 -0.59
C GLY A 38 31.81 -17.43 -1.10
N SER A 39 31.32 -16.20 -1.10
CA SER A 39 31.99 -15.06 -0.46
C SER A 39 31.06 -13.85 -0.50
N GLN A 40 30.55 -13.51 0.68
CA GLN A 40 30.43 -12.14 1.12
C GLN A 40 29.33 -11.28 0.47
N ILE A 41 28.07 -11.57 0.80
CA ILE A 41 27.12 -10.49 1.06
C ILE A 41 27.39 -10.02 2.49
N ALA A 42 28.31 -9.06 2.61
CA ALA A 42 28.52 -8.32 3.83
C ALA A 42 27.30 -7.42 4.08
N ARG A 43 26.66 -7.62 5.23
CA ARG A 43 26.20 -6.55 6.14
C ARG A 43 25.47 -5.38 5.45
N ILE A 44 24.22 -5.61 5.05
CA ILE A 44 23.24 -4.53 5.13
C ILE A 44 22.71 -4.60 6.57
N GLN A 45 23.10 -3.57 7.32
CA GLN A 45 22.62 -3.13 8.62
C GLN A 45 21.45 -3.94 9.18
N SER A 46 21.68 -4.55 10.34
CA SER A 46 20.70 -4.73 11.40
C SER A 46 19.65 -3.61 11.36
N LEU A 47 18.52 -3.88 10.71
CA LEU A 47 17.30 -3.14 10.97
C LEU A 47 16.93 -3.53 12.40
N PRO A 48 16.81 -2.57 13.32
CA PRO A 48 16.44 -2.89 14.68
C PRO A 48 15.16 -3.70 14.64
N GLU A 49 15.25 -4.88 15.24
CA GLU A 49 14.19 -5.80 15.59
C GLU A 49 13.25 -5.13 16.61
N ASN A 50 12.57 -4.07 16.18
CA ASN A 50 11.61 -3.29 16.97
C ASN A 50 10.62 -2.59 16.04
N GLN A 51 9.85 -3.37 15.30
CA GLN A 51 8.50 -2.97 14.92
C GLN A 51 7.60 -4.20 14.64
N GLU A 52 7.67 -5.20 15.52
CA GLU A 52 6.46 -6.00 15.75
C GLU A 52 5.56 -5.14 16.65
N MET A 53 4.64 -4.39 16.05
CA MET A 53 3.50 -3.93 16.85
C MET A 53 2.72 -5.16 17.24
N SER A 54 2.78 -5.47 18.52
CA SER A 54 1.95 -6.52 19.08
C SER A 54 0.49 -6.07 19.08
N LEU A 55 -0.43 -7.02 18.89
CA LEU A 55 -1.87 -6.79 19.05
C LEU A 55 -2.22 -6.16 20.41
N GLN A 56 -1.39 -6.40 21.43
CA GLN A 56 -1.53 -5.84 22.78
C GLN A 56 -1.39 -4.32 22.78
N GLU A 57 -0.40 -3.79 22.06
CA GLU A 57 -0.19 -2.34 21.97
C GLU A 57 -1.37 -1.68 21.24
N PHE A 58 -1.83 -2.30 20.14
CA PHE A 58 -3.01 -1.83 19.41
C PHE A 58 -4.27 -1.79 20.28
N GLU A 59 -4.51 -2.82 21.10
CA GLU A 59 -5.63 -2.85 22.05
C GLU A 59 -5.50 -1.76 23.12
N GLU A 60 -4.31 -1.53 23.65
CA GLU A 60 -4.06 -0.44 24.61
C GLU A 60 -4.38 0.93 23.99
N TYR A 61 -3.91 1.20 22.77
CA TYR A 61 -4.25 2.43 22.06
C TYR A 61 -5.73 2.50 21.68
N ALA A 62 -6.40 1.37 21.45
CA ALA A 62 -7.84 1.34 21.26
C ALA A 62 -8.58 1.76 22.53
N GLU A 63 -8.16 1.32 23.72
CA GLU A 63 -8.71 1.80 24.99
C GLU A 63 -8.42 3.29 25.21
N LYS A 64 -7.18 3.74 24.97
CA LYS A 64 -6.82 5.17 25.06
C LYS A 64 -7.66 6.03 24.11
N SER A 65 -7.92 5.55 22.89
CA SER A 65 -8.76 6.27 21.92
C SER A 65 -10.19 6.51 22.41
N LYS A 66 -10.72 5.65 23.30
CA LYS A 66 -12.05 5.84 23.92
C LYS A 66 -12.05 6.91 25.01
N THR A 67 -10.89 7.17 25.62
CA THR A 67 -10.73 8.23 26.63
C THR A 67 -10.55 9.62 26.03
N LEU A 68 -10.43 9.71 24.69
CA LEU A 68 -10.33 10.99 23.99
C LEU A 68 -11.61 11.83 24.20
N PRO A 69 -11.47 13.13 24.49
CA PRO A 69 -12.62 14.00 24.71
C PRO A 69 -13.44 14.18 23.42
N ASP A 70 -14.73 14.44 23.58
CA ASP A 70 -15.65 14.70 22.45
C ASP A 70 -15.33 15.97 21.65
N SER A 71 -14.42 16.81 22.15
CA SER A 71 -13.82 17.90 21.40
C SER A 71 -13.04 17.43 20.17
N THR A 72 -12.65 16.16 20.12
CA THR A 72 -11.98 15.56 18.95
C THR A 72 -12.87 15.60 17.72
N THR A 73 -12.37 16.20 16.64
CA THR A 73 -13.07 16.34 15.35
C THR A 73 -13.62 15.00 14.84
N ASN A 74 -14.86 15.01 14.34
CA ASN A 74 -15.51 13.82 13.76
C ASN A 74 -14.66 13.15 12.67
N GLU A 75 -13.91 13.92 11.89
CA GLU A 75 -12.98 13.43 10.86
C GLU A 75 -11.90 12.51 11.45
N ASN A 76 -11.28 12.91 12.56
CA ASN A 76 -10.29 12.10 13.25
C ASN A 76 -10.89 10.77 13.76
N LYS A 77 -12.11 10.84 14.32
CA LYS A 77 -12.86 9.63 14.74
C LYS A 77 -13.14 8.69 13.57
N LEU A 78 -13.43 9.22 12.38
CA LEU A 78 -13.67 8.41 11.16
C LEU A 78 -12.38 7.77 10.63
N ILE A 79 -11.25 8.49 10.65
CA ILE A 79 -9.94 7.96 10.25
C ILE A 79 -9.54 6.80 11.16
N LEU A 80 -9.64 6.98 12.48
CA LEU A 80 -9.37 5.92 13.46
C LEU A 80 -10.22 4.67 13.20
N TYR A 81 -11.53 4.86 12.92
CA TYR A 81 -12.41 3.75 12.59
C TYR A 81 -11.95 2.98 11.33
N GLY A 82 -11.61 3.69 10.24
CA GLY A 82 -11.14 3.05 9.02
C GLY A 82 -9.88 2.21 9.23
N LEU A 83 -8.87 2.80 9.89
CA LEU A 83 -7.61 2.13 10.21
C LEU A 83 -7.83 0.92 11.13
N TYR A 84 -8.67 1.06 12.16
CA TYR A 84 -9.02 -0.04 13.06
C TYR A 84 -9.69 -1.21 12.31
N LYS A 85 -10.63 -0.91 11.41
CA LYS A 85 -11.31 -1.93 10.59
C LYS A 85 -10.34 -2.63 9.64
N GLN A 86 -9.41 -1.89 9.04
CA GLN A 86 -8.38 -2.46 8.16
C GLN A 86 -7.38 -3.34 8.93
N ALA A 87 -6.94 -2.91 10.10
CA ALA A 87 -6.03 -3.69 10.95
C ALA A 87 -6.65 -5.01 11.42
N THR A 88 -7.93 -5.00 11.80
CA THR A 88 -8.62 -6.17 12.37
C THR A 88 -9.21 -7.08 11.29
N VAL A 89 -10.06 -6.52 10.41
CA VAL A 89 -10.79 -7.28 9.39
C VAL A 89 -9.99 -7.40 8.10
N GLY A 90 -9.22 -6.37 7.76
CA GLY A 90 -8.59 -6.24 6.44
C GLY A 90 -9.47 -5.45 5.46
N PRO A 91 -9.30 -5.69 4.14
CA PRO A 91 -9.98 -4.94 3.09
C PRO A 91 -11.49 -4.87 3.27
N VAL A 92 -12.10 -3.78 2.80
CA VAL A 92 -13.56 -3.63 2.89
C VAL A 92 -14.26 -4.63 1.97
N ASN A 93 -15.11 -5.47 2.57
CA ASN A 93 -15.87 -6.51 1.88
C ASN A 93 -17.38 -6.25 1.85
N THR A 94 -17.81 -5.05 2.28
CA THR A 94 -19.22 -4.67 2.38
C THR A 94 -19.60 -3.66 1.31
N SER A 95 -20.87 -3.67 0.89
CA SER A 95 -21.41 -2.68 -0.04
C SER A 95 -21.61 -1.32 0.64
N ARG A 96 -21.50 -0.25 -0.14
CA ARG A 96 -21.67 1.11 0.36
C ARG A 96 -23.11 1.33 0.87
N PRO A 97 -23.28 1.82 2.11
CA PRO A 97 -24.62 2.05 2.68
C PRO A 97 -25.38 3.17 1.93
N GLY A 98 -26.71 3.11 2.00
CA GLY A 98 -27.61 4.03 1.30
C GLY A 98 -27.41 5.50 1.67
N MET A 99 -27.78 6.41 0.76
CA MET A 99 -27.50 7.86 0.89
C MET A 99 -28.16 8.52 2.12
N PHE A 100 -29.21 7.92 2.67
CA PHE A 100 -29.90 8.40 3.87
C PHE A 100 -29.08 8.24 5.16
N ASN A 101 -28.04 7.39 5.17
CA ASN A 101 -27.18 7.13 6.31
C ASN A 101 -25.80 7.81 6.12
N MET A 102 -25.75 9.14 6.18
CA MET A 102 -24.50 9.89 5.97
C MET A 102 -23.37 9.48 6.91
N LYS A 103 -23.68 9.16 8.18
CA LYS A 103 -22.70 8.71 9.17
C LYS A 103 -22.07 7.37 8.79
N ASP A 104 -22.90 6.39 8.43
CA ASP A 104 -22.41 5.05 8.07
C ASP A 104 -21.68 5.08 6.73
N ARG A 105 -22.14 5.92 5.81
CA ARG A 105 -21.45 6.22 4.56
C ARG A 105 -20.07 6.81 4.80
N ALA A 106 -19.93 7.77 5.71
CA ALA A 106 -18.63 8.35 6.04
C ALA A 106 -17.67 7.32 6.67
N LYS A 107 -18.18 6.46 7.56
CA LYS A 107 -17.40 5.34 8.13
C LYS A 107 -16.94 4.35 7.06
N TRP A 108 -17.83 4.01 6.14
CA TRP A 108 -17.51 3.11 5.02
C TRP A 108 -16.51 3.75 4.06
N ASP A 109 -16.70 5.03 3.72
CA ASP A 109 -15.80 5.78 2.83
C ASP A 109 -14.39 5.86 3.46
N ALA A 110 -14.28 6.07 4.79
CA ALA A 110 -13.00 6.06 5.51
C ALA A 110 -12.32 4.67 5.51
N TRP A 111 -13.07 3.58 5.68
CA TRP A 111 -12.53 2.23 5.59
C TRP A 111 -12.11 1.87 4.15
N LYS A 112 -12.91 2.27 3.15
CA LYS A 112 -12.58 2.10 1.73
C LYS A 112 -11.30 2.83 1.36
N ALA A 113 -11.06 4.03 1.92
CA ALA A 113 -9.85 4.80 1.68
C ALA A 113 -8.55 4.12 2.14
N VAL A 114 -8.62 3.20 3.11
CA VAL A 114 -7.45 2.49 3.66
C VAL A 114 -7.35 1.04 3.19
N GLU A 115 -8.18 0.61 2.25
CA GLU A 115 -8.25 -0.80 1.82
C GLU A 115 -6.96 -1.35 1.21
N GLY A 116 -6.11 -0.46 0.68
CA GLY A 116 -4.82 -0.80 0.08
C GLY A 116 -3.67 -0.93 1.07
N LYS A 117 -3.90 -0.62 2.36
CA LYS A 117 -2.88 -0.73 3.41
C LYS A 117 -2.82 -2.14 3.97
N SER A 118 -1.61 -2.63 4.26
CA SER A 118 -1.43 -3.90 4.98
C SER A 118 -1.93 -3.77 6.43
N LYS A 119 -2.17 -4.89 7.10
CA LYS A 119 -2.66 -4.85 8.50
C LYS A 119 -1.66 -4.15 9.41
N GLU A 120 -0.38 -4.44 9.21
CA GLU A 120 0.72 -3.84 9.96
C GLU A 120 0.78 -2.33 9.70
N GLU A 121 0.68 -1.88 8.45
CA GLU A 121 0.66 -0.45 8.12
C GLU A 121 -0.55 0.27 8.76
N ALA A 122 -1.72 -0.36 8.73
CA ALA A 122 -2.93 0.20 9.33
C ALA A 122 -2.82 0.32 10.87
N MET A 123 -2.19 -0.65 11.55
CA MET A 123 -1.93 -0.58 12.99
C MET A 123 -0.95 0.54 13.33
N ASN A 124 0.12 0.71 12.53
CA ASN A 124 1.13 1.77 12.72
C ASN A 124 0.49 3.16 12.64
N ASP A 125 -0.28 3.36 11.57
CA ASP A 125 -0.97 4.61 11.34
C ASP A 125 -2.01 4.88 12.43
N TYR A 126 -2.69 3.84 12.92
CA TYR A 126 -3.66 3.96 14.01
C TYR A 126 -3.00 4.47 15.28
N ILE A 127 -1.91 3.85 15.71
CA ILE A 127 -1.17 4.22 16.92
C ILE A 127 -0.62 5.64 16.81
N THR A 128 0.00 5.96 15.67
CA THR A 128 0.51 7.31 15.38
C THR A 128 -0.61 8.34 15.50
N LYS A 129 -1.79 8.04 14.94
CA LYS A 129 -2.93 8.97 14.97
C LYS A 129 -3.52 9.11 16.37
N VAL A 130 -3.63 8.03 17.14
CA VAL A 130 -4.10 8.10 18.54
C VAL A 130 -3.14 8.92 19.39
N ASN A 131 -1.82 8.70 19.27
CA ASN A 131 -0.81 9.50 19.99
C ASN A 131 -0.94 10.99 19.68
N GLN A 132 -1.03 11.34 18.40
CA GLN A 132 -1.23 12.74 17.98
C GLN A 132 -2.48 13.35 18.66
N LEU A 133 -3.59 12.62 18.69
CA LEU A 133 -4.83 13.10 19.29
C LEU A 133 -4.75 13.21 20.82
N LEU A 134 -4.01 12.32 21.48
CA LEU A 134 -3.76 12.40 22.92
C LEU A 134 -2.92 13.64 23.26
N GLU A 135 -1.89 13.93 22.47
CA GLU A 135 -1.07 15.14 22.63
C GLU A 135 -1.90 16.41 22.38
N GLU A 136 -2.70 16.45 21.31
CA GLU A 136 -3.62 17.56 21.01
C GLU A 136 -4.65 17.75 22.14
N ALA A 137 -5.17 16.66 22.70
CA ALA A 137 -6.13 16.70 23.81
C ALA A 137 -5.49 17.14 25.14
N ALA A 138 -4.22 16.80 25.38
CA ALA A 138 -3.49 17.22 26.57
C ALA A 138 -3.03 18.69 26.51
N ALA A 139 -2.89 19.25 25.30
CA ALA A 139 -2.52 20.64 25.08
C ALA A 139 -3.70 21.62 25.11
N ALA A 140 -4.94 21.11 25.08
CA ALA A 140 -6.18 21.89 25.10
C ALA A 140 -6.75 22.06 26.51
#